data_AF-A0A942NY05-F1
#
_entry.id   AF-A0A942NY05-F1
#
_cell.length_a   1.000
_cell.length_b   1.000
_cell.length_c   1.000
_cell.angle_alpha   90.00
_cell.angle_beta   90.00
_cell.angle_gamma   90.00
#
_symmetry.space_group_name_H-M   'P 1'
#
loop_
_entity.id
_entity.type
_entity.pdbx_description
1 polymer ?
#
loop_
_entity_poly.entity_id
_entity_poly.type
_entity_poly.pdbx_seq_one_letter_code
_entity_poly.pdbx_strand_id
1 'polypeptide(L)'
;MKIENLYVGQTISNHKELCKILEVEYKESTNSMKSKRKELARYCSYDRIDKAGKIRKDGRGYRINEIYPTPNKRSDGRSSGNNIKYANEVTALIL
;
A
#
# COMPACT_ATOMS: atom_id res chain seq x y z
N MET A 1 3.79 5.46 -8.91
CA MET A 1 2.36 5.82 -8.75
C MET A 1 2.25 7.31 -9.02
N LYS A 2 1.34 7.75 -9.89
CA LYS A 2 1.07 9.17 -10.12
C LYS A 2 0.11 9.72 -9.05
N ILE A 3 0.68 10.17 -7.94
CA ILE A 3 -0.09 10.68 -6.79
C ILE A 3 -0.76 12.01 -7.10
N GLU A 4 -0.20 12.77 -8.05
CA GLU A 4 -0.77 14.03 -8.58
C GLU A 4 -2.19 13.90 -9.13
N ASN A 5 -2.61 12.68 -9.50
CA ASN A 5 -3.98 12.41 -9.96
C ASN A 5 -4.98 12.25 -8.81
N LEU A 6 -4.52 12.29 -7.55
CA LEU A 6 -5.37 12.27 -6.36
C LEU A 6 -5.68 13.69 -5.89
N TYR A 7 -6.88 13.87 -5.36
CA TYR A 7 -7.27 15.10 -4.67
C TYR A 7 -8.03 14.80 -3.38
N VAL A 8 -7.99 15.75 -2.45
CA VAL A 8 -8.69 15.62 -1.16
C VAL A 8 -10.20 15.57 -1.38
N GLY A 9 -10.87 14.63 -0.72
CA GLY A 9 -12.31 14.38 -0.87
C GLY A 9 -12.66 13.41 -1.99
N GLN A 10 -11.70 12.99 -2.82
CA GLN A 10 -11.95 12.05 -3.90
C GLN A 10 -12.46 10.71 -3.39
N THR A 11 -13.53 10.21 -3.99
CA THR A 11 -14.08 8.88 -3.73
C THR A 11 -13.78 7.92 -4.88
N ILE A 12 -13.22 6.76 -4.57
CA ILE A 12 -12.82 5.74 -5.53
C ILE A 12 -13.51 4.44 -5.15
N SER A 13 -14.28 3.83 -6.05
CA SER A 13 -15.21 2.76 -5.68
C SER A 13 -14.50 1.43 -5.37
N ASN A 14 -13.35 1.19 -6.00
CA ASN A 14 -12.64 -0.06 -5.88
C ASN A 14 -11.13 0.08 -6.19
N HIS A 15 -10.38 -0.99 -5.94
CA HIS A 15 -8.92 -0.99 -6.14
C HIS A 15 -8.50 -1.00 -7.63
N LYS A 16 -9.34 -1.49 -8.55
CA LYS A 16 -9.07 -1.45 -10.00
C LYS A 16 -9.05 0.01 -10.48
N GLU A 17 -10.05 0.79 -10.08
CA GLU A 17 -10.14 2.23 -10.38
C GLU A 17 -8.99 3.02 -9.77
N LEU A 18 -8.66 2.75 -8.51
CA LEU A 18 -7.49 3.36 -7.86
C LEU A 18 -6.22 3.12 -8.69
N CYS A 19 -6.00 1.89 -9.16
CA CYS A 19 -4.83 1.57 -9.98
C CYS A 19 -4.84 2.34 -11.32
N LYS A 20 -6.01 2.52 -11.94
CA LYS A 20 -6.14 3.33 -13.17
C LYS A 20 -5.78 4.80 -12.93
N ILE A 21 -6.33 5.40 -11.88
CA ILE A 21 -6.07 6.80 -11.51
C ILE A 21 -4.57 7.01 -11.24
N LEU A 22 -3.95 6.10 -10.51
CA LEU A 22 -2.51 6.16 -10.18
C LEU A 22 -1.59 5.72 -11.32
N GLU A 23 -2.15 5.35 -12.47
CA GLU A 23 -1.46 4.78 -13.63
C GLU A 23 -0.50 3.65 -13.26
N VAL A 24 -1.00 2.69 -12.47
CA VAL A 24 -0.27 1.47 -12.11
C VAL A 24 -1.00 0.24 -12.59
N GLU A 25 -0.24 -0.76 -13.02
CA GLU A 25 -0.78 -2.05 -13.45
C GLU A 25 -1.62 -2.68 -12.33
N TYR A 26 -2.87 -3.05 -12.60
CA TYR A 26 -3.69 -3.78 -11.65
C TYR A 26 -3.33 -5.27 -11.65
N LYS A 27 -3.23 -5.87 -10.45
CA LYS A 27 -2.93 -7.30 -10.26
C LYS A 27 -3.95 -7.89 -9.29
N GLU A 28 -4.51 -9.06 -9.60
CA GLU A 28 -5.54 -9.72 -8.78
C GLU A 28 -4.98 -10.44 -7.54
N SER A 29 -3.66 -10.45 -7.35
CA SER A 29 -3.04 -11.04 -6.15
C SER A 29 -3.29 -10.19 -4.90
N THR A 30 -3.82 -10.82 -3.85
CA THR A 30 -4.03 -10.23 -2.52
C THR A 30 -2.76 -9.56 -1.96
N ASN A 31 -1.59 -10.17 -2.17
CA ASN A 31 -0.32 -9.61 -1.69
C ASN A 31 0.08 -8.35 -2.46
N SER A 32 -0.18 -8.33 -3.77
CA SER A 32 0.04 -7.14 -4.60
C SER A 32 -0.87 -5.99 -4.17
N MET A 33 -2.16 -6.27 -3.91
CA MET A 33 -3.10 -5.26 -3.43
C MET A 33 -2.70 -4.71 -2.06
N LYS A 34 -2.28 -5.59 -1.13
CA LYS A 34 -1.78 -5.19 0.20
C LYS A 34 -0.55 -4.28 0.07
N SER A 35 0.41 -4.66 -0.77
CA SER A 35 1.62 -3.88 -1.02
C SER A 35 1.29 -2.48 -1.55
N LYS A 36 0.41 -2.38 -2.55
CA LYS A 36 -0.03 -1.09 -3.10
C LYS A 36 -0.76 -0.22 -2.09
N ARG A 37 -1.61 -0.79 -1.23
CA ARG A 37 -2.26 -0.03 -0.16
C ARG A 37 -1.25 0.50 0.86
N LYS A 38 -0.24 -0.31 1.22
CA LYS A 38 0.86 0.16 2.09
C LYS A 38 1.62 1.31 1.45
N GLU A 39 1.90 1.21 0.14
CA GLU A 39 2.58 2.28 -0.59
C GLU A 39 1.71 3.54 -0.67
N LEU A 40 0.40 3.41 -1.00
CA LEU A 40 -0.55 4.51 -1.01
C LEU A 40 -0.62 5.25 0.33
N ALA A 41 -0.68 4.50 1.44
CA ALA A 41 -0.73 5.06 2.80
C ALA A 41 0.50 5.91 3.17
N ARG A 42 1.57 5.86 2.37
CA ARG A 42 2.73 6.75 2.53
C ARG A 42 2.47 8.14 1.97
N TYR A 43 1.58 8.29 1.00
CA TYR A 43 1.34 9.55 0.31
C TYR A 43 0.03 10.22 0.73
N CYS A 44 -0.94 9.46 1.24
CA CYS A 44 -2.22 10.01 1.63
C CYS A 44 -2.85 9.25 2.80
N SER A 45 -3.73 9.92 3.54
CA SER A 45 -4.68 9.29 4.45
C SER A 45 -5.98 9.02 3.71
N TYR A 46 -6.61 7.88 3.98
CA TYR A 46 -7.87 7.53 3.34
C TYR A 46 -8.74 6.68 4.24
N ASP A 47 -10.05 6.85 4.12
CA ASP A 47 -11.06 5.98 4.71
C ASP A 47 -11.50 4.91 3.72
N ARG A 48 -11.89 3.76 4.26
CA ARG A 48 -12.55 2.72 3.47
C ARG A 48 -14.03 3.03 3.39
N ILE A 49 -14.59 2.97 2.18
CA ILE A 49 -16.01 3.25 1.93
C ILE A 49 -16.72 2.07 1.25
N ASP A 50 -18.03 1.98 1.44
CA ASP A 50 -18.89 1.07 0.70
C ASP A 50 -19.37 1.65 -0.63
N LYS A 51 -20.25 0.92 -1.32
CA LYS A 51 -20.81 1.34 -2.62
C LYS A 51 -21.63 2.62 -2.54
N ALA A 52 -22.19 2.95 -1.36
CA ALA A 52 -22.98 4.15 -1.13
C ALA A 52 -22.11 5.33 -0.65
N GLY A 53 -20.78 5.15 -0.54
CA GLY A 53 -19.86 6.18 -0.08
C GLY A 53 -19.76 6.32 1.45
N LYS A 54 -20.38 5.42 2.22
CA LYS A 54 -20.33 5.45 3.68
C LYS A 54 -19.06 4.80 4.20
N ILE A 55 -18.44 5.40 5.22
CA ILE A 55 -17.23 4.85 5.86
C ILE A 55 -17.54 3.49 6.48
N ARG A 56 -16.79 2.47 6.08
CA ARG A 56 -16.91 1.07 6.53
C ARG A 56 -15.56 0.38 6.57
N LYS A 57 -15.24 -0.30 7.68
CA LYS A 57 -13.97 -1.03 7.86
C LYS A 57 -13.75 -2.11 6.79
N ASP A 58 -14.82 -2.77 6.36
CA ASP A 58 -14.87 -3.79 5.32
C ASP A 58 -15.17 -3.23 3.92
N GLY A 59 -15.25 -1.90 3.80
CA GLY A 59 -15.47 -1.20 2.54
C GLY A 59 -14.41 -1.57 1.50
N ARG A 60 -14.80 -1.57 0.22
CA ARG A 60 -13.90 -1.88 -0.90
C ARG A 60 -13.36 -0.62 -1.59
N GLY A 61 -14.04 0.51 -1.42
CA GLY A 61 -13.63 1.81 -1.92
C GLY A 61 -12.68 2.56 -0.99
N TYR A 62 -12.30 3.75 -1.43
CA TYR A 62 -11.39 4.67 -0.78
C TYR A 62 -11.98 6.08 -0.83
N ARG A 63 -11.93 6.81 0.28
CA ARG A 63 -12.15 8.26 0.32
C ARG A 63 -10.85 8.91 0.76
N ILE A 64 -10.26 9.75 -0.07
CA ILE A 64 -9.01 10.44 0.26
C ILE A 64 -9.32 11.58 1.21
N ASN A 65 -8.71 11.57 2.40
CA ASN A 65 -8.95 12.58 3.43
C ASN A 65 -7.87 13.66 3.40
N GLU A 66 -6.63 13.26 3.18
CA GLU A 66 -5.48 14.16 3.16
C GLU A 66 -4.41 13.60 2.23
N ILE A 67 -3.68 14.48 1.55
CA ILE A 67 -2.50 14.13 0.75
C ILE A 67 -1.30 14.79 1.43
N TYR A 68 -0.29 13.99 1.75
CA TYR A 68 0.88 14.50 2.46
C TYR A 68 1.81 15.23 1.49
N PRO A 69 2.38 16.37 1.89
CA PRO A 69 3.33 17.12 1.07
C PRO A 69 4.65 16.35 0.89
N THR A 70 5.00 15.49 1.83
CA THR A 70 6.17 14.60 1.74
C THR A 70 5.75 13.19 2.13
N PRO A 71 6.11 12.16 1.36
CA PRO A 71 5.70 10.80 1.65
C PRO A 71 6.33 10.29 2.94
N ASN A 72 5.52 9.62 3.75
CA ASN A 72 5.98 8.96 4.96
C ASN A 72 7.03 7.88 4.63
N LYS A 73 7.93 7.66 5.58
CA LYS A 73 8.97 6.63 5.46
C LYS A 73 8.32 5.27 5.22
N ARG A 74 8.91 4.49 4.32
CA ARG A 74 8.47 3.12 4.08
C ARG A 74 8.73 2.30 5.34
N SER A 75 7.67 1.81 5.99
CA SER A 75 7.82 0.78 7.01
C SER A 75 7.77 -0.59 6.31
N ASP A 76 8.92 -1.24 6.21
CA ASP A 76 9.00 -2.66 5.89
C ASP A 76 9.42 -3.37 7.17
N GLY A 77 8.45 -3.96 7.89
CA GLY A 77 8.69 -4.70 9.13
C GLY A 77 9.44 -6.02 8.93
N ARG A 78 10.17 -6.15 7.81
CA ARG A 78 11.06 -7.27 7.55
C ARG A 78 12.33 -7.05 8.36
N SER A 79 12.38 -7.71 9.51
CA SER A 79 13.59 -7.87 10.30
C SER A 79 14.54 -8.80 9.56
N SER A 80 15.37 -8.23 8.67
CA SER A 80 16.51 -8.89 8.04
C SER A 80 16.18 -10.08 7.11
N GLY A 81 17.03 -10.30 6.10
CA GLY A 81 16.77 -11.28 5.04
C GLY A 81 16.70 -12.73 5.51
N ASN A 82 16.07 -13.61 4.71
CA ASN A 82 15.92 -15.05 4.97
C ASN A 82 17.23 -15.80 5.30
N ASN A 83 18.40 -15.21 5.03
CA ASN A 83 19.72 -15.84 5.20
C ASN A 83 20.35 -15.70 6.60
N ILE A 84 19.84 -14.84 7.49
CA ILE A 84 20.50 -14.64 8.79
C ILE A 84 20.29 -15.81 9.74
N LYS A 85 19.24 -16.61 9.53
CA LYS A 85 19.00 -17.82 10.33
C LYS A 85 20.18 -18.81 10.25
N TYR A 86 20.92 -18.80 9.16
CA TYR A 86 22.07 -19.66 8.90
C TYR A 86 23.41 -18.91 8.83
N ALA A 87 23.43 -17.58 9.04
CA ALA A 87 24.66 -16.80 8.92
C ALA A 87 25.77 -17.35 9.83
N ASN A 88 25.40 -17.78 11.04
CA ASN A 88 26.34 -18.39 11.98
C ASN A 88 26.75 -19.82 11.55
N GLU A 89 25.83 -20.60 10.96
CA GLU A 89 26.10 -21.98 10.51
C GLU A 89 27.01 -22.03 9.28
N VAL A 90 26.92 -21.04 8.37
CA VAL A 90 27.82 -20.91 7.22
C VAL A 90 29.24 -20.53 7.65
N THR A 91 29.39 -19.76 8.73
CA THR A 91 30.72 -19.34 9.22
C THR A 91 31.50 -20.51 9.81
N ALA A 92 30.82 -21.50 10.40
CA ALA A 92 31.42 -22.71 10.96
C ALA A 92 31.90 -23.73 9.91
N LEU A 93 31.47 -23.60 8.65
CA LEU A 93 31.86 -24.49 7.53
C LEU A 93 33.13 -24.02 6.79
N ILE A 94 33.66 -22.85 7.13
CA ILE A 94 34.82 -22.22 6.47
C ILE A 94 36.09 -22.29 7.38
N LEU A 95 35.98 -22.86 8.58
CA LEU A 95 37.07 -23.11 9.54
C LEU A 95 37.40 -24.59 9.61
#